data_AF-A0A925ZFH5-F1
#
_entry.id   AF-A0A925ZFH5-F1
#
_cell.length_a   1.000
_cell.length_b   1.000
_cell.length_c   1.000
_cell.angle_alpha   90.00
_cell.angle_beta   90.00
_cell.angle_gamma   90.00
#
_symmetry.space_group_name_H-M   'P 1'
#
loop_
_entity.id
_entity.type
_entity.pdbx_description
1 polymer ?
#
loop_
_entity_poly.entity_id
_entity_poly.type
_entity_poly.pdbx_seq_one_letter_code
_entity_poly.pdbx_strand_id
1 'polypeptide(L)'
;FVNAEGPQYLVIEDDFPNGRMELEFAGVLFTDRETVNKVEKMKVCTCLNPLHTALAVYGCLLGYNLIADEMKDPELKKLVEKIGYEEGLPVVINPGIVNPAAFIKEVIEQRLPNPFIPDMPQRIATDTSQKMAIRFGETIKEYSKRSDLNVTDLKYIPLVIAGWCRYLLAVDDQGQPMALSSDPMLEVLMTYLSKIKLGNIETLGDNLKPILSNETLFGLNLYEVGLGEKIEDYFKELIAGKNAVRNTLRKYL
;
A
#
# COMPACT_ATOMS: atom_id res chain seq x y z
N PHE A 1 3.75 13.70 -27.03
CA PHE A 1 3.35 14.33 -25.75
C PHE A 1 3.33 13.25 -24.69
N VAL A 2 3.93 13.49 -23.53
CA VAL A 2 3.81 12.63 -22.35
C VAL A 2 2.76 13.27 -21.44
N ASN A 3 1.78 12.51 -20.98
CA ASN A 3 0.81 13.01 -19.99
C ASN A 3 1.48 12.97 -18.61
N ALA A 4 1.45 14.10 -17.90
CA ALA A 4 1.98 14.24 -16.54
C ALA A 4 0.94 14.94 -15.66
N GLU A 5 1.01 14.70 -14.36
CA GLU A 5 0.17 15.37 -13.37
C GLU A 5 0.63 16.82 -13.12
N GLY A 6 -0.29 17.66 -12.64
CA GLY A 6 -0.01 19.06 -12.27
C GLY A 6 0.89 19.16 -11.03
N PRO A 7 0.55 18.51 -9.90
CA PRO A 7 1.40 18.52 -8.71
C PRO A 7 2.76 17.85 -8.97
N GLN A 8 3.84 18.59 -8.74
CA GLN A 8 5.21 18.14 -8.99
C GLN A 8 6.10 18.55 -7.83
N TYR A 9 6.80 17.56 -7.24
CA TYR A 9 7.80 17.78 -6.21
C TYR A 9 9.11 17.20 -6.71
N LEU A 10 10.13 18.03 -6.83
CA LEU A 10 11.50 17.60 -7.07
C LEU A 10 12.36 18.15 -5.95
N VAL A 11 12.88 17.25 -5.12
CA VAL A 11 13.77 17.57 -4.02
C VAL A 11 15.11 16.93 -4.31
N ILE A 12 16.18 17.72 -4.30
CA ILE A 12 17.53 17.31 -4.72
C ILE A 12 18.54 17.66 -3.63
N GLU A 13 19.49 16.75 -3.39
CA GLU A 13 20.65 17.02 -2.53
C GLU A 13 21.52 18.09 -3.22
N ASP A 14 21.77 19.21 -2.56
CA ASP A 14 22.58 20.30 -3.12
C ASP A 14 24.09 20.01 -2.99
N ASP A 15 24.56 18.95 -3.67
CA ASP A 15 25.95 18.50 -3.66
C ASP A 15 26.44 18.27 -5.10
N PHE A 16 26.84 19.36 -5.76
CA PHE A 16 27.26 19.36 -7.16
C PHE A 16 28.74 19.78 -7.31
N PRO A 17 29.65 18.85 -7.64
CA PRO A 17 31.09 19.12 -7.68
C PRO A 17 31.53 20.09 -8.80
N ASN A 18 30.68 20.33 -9.79
CA ASN A 18 30.93 21.25 -10.90
C ASN A 18 29.82 22.30 -11.05
N GLY A 19 29.15 22.65 -9.94
CA GLY A 19 27.99 23.53 -9.94
C GLY A 19 26.76 22.90 -10.58
N ARG A 20 25.64 23.64 -10.55
CA ARG A 20 24.34 23.23 -11.09
C ARG A 20 23.61 24.42 -11.70
N MET A 21 22.56 24.12 -12.48
CA MET A 21 21.60 25.14 -12.91
C MET A 21 20.76 25.64 -11.72
N GLU A 22 20.29 26.88 -11.81
CA GLU A 22 19.42 27.52 -10.82
C GLU A 22 17.96 27.04 -10.96
N LEU A 23 17.74 25.72 -10.81
CA LEU A 23 16.41 25.10 -10.98
C LEU A 23 15.42 25.47 -9.86
N GLU A 24 15.87 26.12 -8.78
CA GLU A 24 15.02 26.70 -7.75
C GLU A 24 14.02 27.72 -8.33
N PHE A 25 14.38 28.43 -9.40
CA PHE A 25 13.45 29.32 -10.11
C PHE A 25 12.34 28.58 -10.87
N ALA A 26 12.52 27.27 -11.10
CA ALA A 26 11.50 26.38 -11.65
C ALA A 26 10.74 25.60 -10.57
N GLY A 27 10.97 25.90 -9.27
CA GLY A 27 10.29 25.25 -8.15
C GLY A 27 10.97 23.99 -7.61
N VAL A 28 12.20 23.68 -8.03
CA VAL A 28 12.99 22.58 -7.45
C VAL A 28 13.47 22.96 -6.05
N LEU A 29 13.34 22.02 -5.11
CA LEU A 29 13.77 22.21 -3.73
C LEU A 29 15.18 21.61 -3.55
N PHE A 30 16.19 22.46 -3.43
CA PHE A 30 17.54 22.04 -3.07
C PHE A 30 17.71 22.06 -1.55
N THR A 31 18.28 21.00 -0.99
CA THR A 31 18.45 20.83 0.46
C THR A 31 19.57 19.83 0.76
N ASP A 32 19.91 19.65 2.03
CA ASP A 32 20.86 18.62 2.46
C ASP A 32 20.31 17.18 2.25
N ARG A 33 21.23 16.20 2.25
CA ARG A 33 20.93 14.77 2.11
C ARG A 33 19.91 14.24 3.12
N GLU A 34 20.01 14.66 4.37
CA GLU A 34 19.12 14.18 5.44
C GLU A 34 17.68 14.57 5.15
N THR A 35 17.46 15.80 4.71
CA THR A 35 16.14 16.32 4.34
C THR A 35 15.59 15.63 3.09
N VAL A 36 16.41 15.35 2.07
CA VAL A 36 16.00 14.55 0.89
C VAL A 36 15.51 13.16 1.34
N ASN A 37 16.28 12.47 2.19
CA ASN A 37 15.92 11.16 2.71
C ASN A 37 14.60 11.20 3.51
N LYS A 38 14.34 12.28 4.26
CA LYS A 38 13.06 12.48 4.97
C LYS A 38 11.89 12.65 4.01
N VAL A 39 12.05 13.42 2.93
CA VAL A 39 11.01 13.58 1.90
C VAL A 39 10.71 12.24 1.22
N GLU A 40 11.75 11.49 0.85
CA GLU A 40 11.59 10.15 0.27
C GLU A 40 10.85 9.24 1.23
N LYS A 41 11.30 9.12 2.49
CA LYS A 41 10.67 8.25 3.49
C LYS A 41 9.22 8.64 3.78
N MET A 42 8.92 9.94 3.87
CA MET A 42 7.54 10.45 3.98
C MET A 42 6.68 9.93 2.81
N LYS A 43 7.10 10.16 1.57
CA LYS A 43 6.34 9.79 0.36
C LYS A 43 6.23 8.26 0.17
N VAL A 44 7.33 7.54 0.39
CA VAL A 44 7.45 6.11 0.07
C VAL A 44 6.87 5.22 1.16
N CYS A 45 7.01 5.59 2.43
CA CYS A 45 6.60 4.72 3.54
C CYS A 45 5.23 5.07 4.13
N THR A 46 4.70 6.27 3.91
CA THR A 46 3.43 6.70 4.57
C THR A 46 2.46 7.43 3.63
N CYS A 47 2.88 8.48 2.94
CA CYS A 47 1.92 9.46 2.42
C CYS A 47 1.39 9.22 1.00
N LEU A 48 2.00 8.37 0.17
CA LEU A 48 1.54 8.13 -1.21
C LEU A 48 1.66 6.69 -1.65
N ASN A 49 2.88 6.14 -1.62
CA ASN A 49 3.13 4.81 -2.14
C ASN A 49 2.29 3.71 -1.44
N PRO A 50 2.08 3.74 -0.11
CA PRO A 50 1.21 2.77 0.55
C PRO A 50 -0.24 2.87 0.09
N LEU A 51 -0.74 4.10 -0.12
CA LEU A 51 -2.10 4.36 -0.60
C LEU A 51 -2.30 3.81 -2.01
N HIS A 52 -1.33 4.02 -2.91
CA HIS A 52 -1.31 3.40 -4.24
C HIS A 52 -1.36 1.87 -4.19
N THR A 53 -0.59 1.24 -3.30
CA THR A 53 -0.60 -0.22 -3.19
C THR A 53 -1.93 -0.74 -2.65
N ALA A 54 -2.52 -0.06 -1.67
CA ALA A 54 -3.83 -0.41 -1.13
C ALA A 54 -4.92 -0.38 -2.22
N LEU A 55 -4.96 0.69 -3.01
CA LEU A 55 -5.85 0.80 -4.17
C LEU A 55 -5.56 -0.32 -5.18
N ALA A 56 -4.32 -0.45 -5.64
CA ALA A 56 -3.98 -1.45 -6.65
C ALA A 56 -4.43 -2.89 -6.30
N VAL A 57 -4.24 -3.31 -5.05
CA VAL A 57 -4.65 -4.63 -4.57
C VAL A 57 -6.16 -4.83 -4.66
N TYR A 58 -6.94 -3.90 -4.10
CA TYR A 58 -8.39 -4.03 -4.08
C TYR A 58 -9.06 -3.66 -5.41
N GLY A 59 -8.49 -2.69 -6.13
CA GLY A 59 -8.86 -2.32 -7.49
C GLY A 59 -8.81 -3.52 -8.43
N CYS A 60 -7.72 -4.29 -8.41
CA CYS A 60 -7.65 -5.54 -9.16
C CYS A 60 -8.75 -6.53 -8.75
N LEU A 61 -8.89 -6.80 -7.45
CA LEU A 61 -9.89 -7.75 -6.92
C LEU A 61 -11.34 -7.37 -7.28
N LEU A 62 -11.63 -6.07 -7.37
CA LEU A 62 -12.95 -5.52 -7.64
C LEU A 62 -13.16 -5.16 -9.12
N GLY A 63 -12.18 -5.43 -9.98
CA GLY A 63 -12.30 -5.26 -11.44
C GLY A 63 -12.15 -3.81 -11.94
N TYR A 64 -11.48 -2.93 -11.19
CA TYR A 64 -11.18 -1.58 -11.64
C TYR A 64 -10.01 -1.56 -12.64
N ASN A 65 -10.12 -0.69 -13.64
CA ASN A 65 -9.08 -0.48 -14.64
C ASN A 65 -8.27 0.81 -14.43
N LEU A 66 -8.78 1.75 -13.62
CA LEU A 66 -8.18 3.06 -13.39
C LEU A 66 -8.23 3.44 -11.90
N ILE A 67 -7.11 3.91 -11.36
CA ILE A 67 -7.03 4.44 -9.98
C ILE A 67 -8.02 5.59 -9.77
N ALA A 68 -8.21 6.45 -10.77
CA ALA A 68 -9.16 7.56 -10.69
C ALA A 68 -10.62 7.09 -10.54
N ASP A 69 -10.97 5.91 -11.07
CA ASP A 69 -12.30 5.32 -10.88
C ASP A 69 -12.45 4.67 -9.50
N GLU A 70 -11.37 4.09 -8.95
CA GLU A 70 -11.36 3.61 -7.56
C GLU A 70 -11.63 4.73 -6.56
N MET A 71 -11.15 5.95 -6.82
CA MET A 71 -11.40 7.10 -5.94
C MET A 71 -12.86 7.57 -5.94
N LYS A 72 -13.71 7.05 -6.84
CA LYS A 72 -15.16 7.24 -6.81
C LYS A 72 -15.87 6.18 -5.96
N ASP A 73 -15.17 5.11 -5.60
CA ASP A 73 -15.65 4.07 -4.71
C ASP A 73 -15.55 4.55 -3.24
N PRO A 74 -16.67 4.59 -2.50
CA PRO A 74 -16.67 5.13 -1.14
C PRO A 74 -15.83 4.30 -0.18
N GLU A 75 -15.76 2.98 -0.36
CA GLU A 75 -14.95 2.12 0.50
C GLU A 75 -13.46 2.29 0.18
N LEU A 76 -13.06 2.25 -1.08
CA LEU A 76 -11.63 2.38 -1.44
C LEU A 76 -11.06 3.76 -1.10
N LYS A 77 -11.84 4.83 -1.33
CA LYS A 77 -11.46 6.18 -0.90
C LYS A 77 -11.28 6.24 0.62
N LYS A 78 -12.23 5.69 1.39
CA LYS A 78 -12.16 5.66 2.85
C LYS A 78 -10.96 4.83 3.34
N LEU A 79 -10.63 3.73 2.67
CA LEU A 79 -9.46 2.92 3.00
C LEU A 79 -8.17 3.74 2.92
N VAL A 80 -7.94 4.48 1.83
CA VAL A 80 -6.72 5.30 1.70
C VAL A 80 -6.71 6.52 2.61
N GLU A 81 -7.86 7.11 2.90
CA GLU A 81 -7.97 8.16 3.93
C GLU A 81 -7.57 7.62 5.30
N LYS A 82 -8.08 6.45 5.68
CA LYS A 82 -7.77 5.80 6.95
C LYS A 82 -6.30 5.39 7.06
N ILE A 83 -5.74 4.76 6.02
CA ILE A 83 -4.30 4.43 6.01
C ILE A 83 -3.45 5.69 6.08
N GLY A 84 -3.78 6.73 5.31
CA GLY A 84 -2.99 7.96 5.27
C GLY A 84 -3.03 8.72 6.59
N TYR A 85 -4.22 9.04 7.07
CA TYR A 85 -4.41 9.93 8.23
C TYR A 85 -4.35 9.23 9.58
N GLU A 86 -4.88 8.00 9.71
CA GLU A 86 -4.97 7.33 11.01
C GLU A 86 -3.80 6.41 11.29
N GLU A 87 -3.21 5.78 10.26
CA GLU A 87 -2.12 4.82 10.46
C GLU A 87 -0.75 5.39 10.05
N GLY A 88 -0.67 6.10 8.91
CA GLY A 88 0.57 6.65 8.39
C GLY A 88 1.00 7.95 9.07
N LEU A 89 0.09 8.93 9.18
CA LEU A 89 0.42 10.25 9.71
C LEU A 89 0.96 10.23 11.15
N PRO A 90 0.49 9.39 12.10
CA PRO A 90 1.05 9.38 13.45
C PRO A 90 2.54 9.04 13.52
N VAL A 91 3.07 8.26 12.56
CA VAL A 91 4.48 7.83 12.51
C VAL A 91 5.25 8.43 11.34
N VAL A 92 4.67 9.41 10.65
CA VAL A 92 5.32 10.05 9.50
C VAL A 92 6.58 10.79 9.94
N ILE A 93 7.62 10.70 9.12
CA ILE A 93 8.76 11.59 9.25
C ILE A 93 8.45 12.92 8.57
N ASN A 94 8.50 14.01 9.33
CA ASN A 94 8.26 15.34 8.79
C ASN A 94 9.58 15.92 8.23
N PRO A 95 9.69 16.17 6.91
CA PRO A 95 10.91 16.74 6.32
C PRO A 95 11.07 18.24 6.59
N GLY A 96 10.06 18.93 7.15
CA GLY A 96 10.09 20.38 7.40
C GLY A 96 9.84 21.24 6.17
N ILE A 97 10.23 20.78 4.98
CA ILE A 97 10.05 21.49 3.70
C ILE A 97 8.77 21.11 2.94
N VAL A 98 8.16 19.96 3.27
CA VAL A 98 6.87 19.52 2.74
C VAL A 98 6.00 19.06 3.91
N ASN A 99 4.82 19.64 4.06
CA ASN A 99 3.91 19.26 5.14
C ASN A 99 3.24 17.91 4.83
N PRO A 100 3.41 16.86 5.67
CA PRO A 100 2.89 15.53 5.38
C PRO A 100 1.36 15.47 5.25
N ALA A 101 0.63 16.18 6.11
CA ALA A 101 -0.84 16.18 6.10
C ALA A 101 -1.39 16.88 4.85
N ALA A 102 -0.79 18.01 4.46
CA ALA A 102 -1.13 18.69 3.21
C ALA A 102 -0.81 17.82 1.99
N PHE A 103 0.31 17.09 2.02
CA PHE A 103 0.68 16.17 0.96
C PHE A 103 -0.30 15.00 0.83
N ILE A 104 -0.72 14.36 1.92
CA ILE A 104 -1.77 13.32 1.90
C ILE A 104 -3.08 13.89 1.33
N LYS A 105 -3.47 15.09 1.76
CA LYS A 105 -4.67 15.77 1.25
C LYS A 105 -4.61 15.98 -0.26
N GLU A 106 -3.49 16.48 -0.79
CA GLU A 106 -3.31 16.65 -2.23
C GLU A 106 -3.32 15.31 -2.98
N VAL A 107 -2.68 14.27 -2.42
CA VAL A 107 -2.72 12.91 -2.98
C VAL A 107 -4.16 12.43 -3.13
N ILE A 108 -4.95 12.47 -2.05
CA ILE A 108 -6.32 11.94 -2.00
C ILE A 108 -7.31 12.79 -2.80
N GLU A 109 -7.20 14.11 -2.77
CA GLU A 109 -8.20 15.01 -3.37
C GLU A 109 -7.90 15.40 -4.82
N GLN A 110 -6.63 15.36 -5.23
CA GLN A 110 -6.22 15.91 -6.53
C GLN A 110 -5.51 14.89 -7.41
N ARG A 111 -4.59 14.10 -6.86
CA ARG A 111 -3.70 13.25 -7.66
C ARG A 111 -4.33 11.90 -8.00
N LEU A 112 -4.74 11.13 -6.98
CA LEU A 112 -5.41 9.84 -7.18
C LEU A 112 -6.70 9.94 -7.99
N PRO A 113 -7.59 10.93 -7.78
CA PRO A 113 -8.83 11.04 -8.56
C PRO A 113 -8.65 11.64 -9.96
N ASN A 114 -7.42 11.96 -10.39
CA ASN A 114 -7.18 12.64 -11.66
C ASN A 114 -7.50 11.74 -12.87
N PRO A 115 -8.58 12.01 -13.64
CA PRO A 115 -8.99 11.14 -14.75
C PRO A 115 -8.09 11.25 -15.98
N PHE A 116 -7.20 12.25 -16.03
CA PHE A 116 -6.29 12.47 -17.15
C PHE A 116 -4.98 11.67 -17.02
N ILE A 117 -4.79 11.00 -15.89
CA ILE A 117 -3.67 10.08 -15.66
C ILE A 117 -4.22 8.65 -15.73
N PRO A 118 -4.00 7.92 -16.84
CA PRO A 118 -4.57 6.59 -17.03
C PRO A 118 -3.75 5.54 -16.26
N ASP A 119 -3.65 5.69 -14.94
CA ASP A 119 -2.91 4.76 -14.10
C ASP A 119 -3.75 3.52 -13.76
N MET A 120 -3.23 2.34 -14.11
CA MET A 120 -3.94 1.08 -13.96
C MET A 120 -3.57 0.38 -12.64
N PRO A 121 -4.54 -0.19 -11.91
CA PRO A 121 -4.30 -0.94 -10.67
C PRO A 121 -3.30 -2.08 -10.91
N GLN A 122 -3.47 -2.80 -12.03
CA GLN A 122 -2.59 -3.87 -12.46
C GLN A 122 -1.13 -3.43 -12.60
N ARG A 123 -0.88 -2.24 -13.15
CA ARG A 123 0.48 -1.70 -13.31
C ARG A 123 1.12 -1.41 -11.94
N ILE A 124 0.33 -0.90 -11.00
CA ILE A 124 0.81 -0.62 -9.64
C ILE A 124 0.97 -1.90 -8.82
N ALA A 125 0.20 -2.96 -9.10
CA ALA A 125 0.31 -4.25 -8.43
C ALA A 125 1.56 -5.08 -8.81
N THR A 126 2.26 -4.74 -9.89
CA THR A 126 3.55 -5.34 -10.26
C THR A 126 4.57 -5.27 -9.12
N ASP A 127 5.33 -6.32 -8.86
CA ASP A 127 6.39 -6.38 -7.85
C ASP A 127 5.91 -5.99 -6.43
N THR A 128 4.68 -6.36 -6.05
CA THR A 128 4.14 -6.04 -4.73
C THR A 128 4.94 -6.68 -3.60
N SER A 129 5.55 -7.87 -3.80
CA SER A 129 6.47 -8.49 -2.84
C SER A 129 7.66 -7.59 -2.48
N GLN A 130 8.13 -6.77 -3.42
CA GLN A 130 9.24 -5.83 -3.21
C GLN A 130 8.78 -4.53 -2.52
N LYS A 131 7.47 -4.30 -2.44
CA LYS A 131 6.87 -3.08 -1.92
C LYS A 131 6.45 -3.22 -0.46
N MET A 132 6.08 -4.42 -0.01
CA MET A 132 5.46 -4.63 1.29
C MET A 132 6.31 -4.15 2.47
N ALA A 133 7.60 -4.50 2.51
CA ALA A 133 8.50 -4.10 3.59
C ALA A 133 8.62 -2.57 3.71
N ILE A 134 8.74 -1.88 2.58
CA ILE A 134 8.99 -0.43 2.58
C ILE A 134 7.67 0.34 2.79
N ARG A 135 6.59 -0.08 2.14
CA ARG A 135 5.32 0.67 2.13
C ARG A 135 4.44 0.40 3.35
N PHE A 136 4.60 -0.74 4.01
CA PHE A 136 3.79 -1.09 5.18
C PHE A 136 4.66 -1.54 6.37
N GLY A 137 5.71 -2.32 6.10
CA GLY A 137 6.64 -2.80 7.12
C GLY A 137 7.26 -1.68 7.94
N GLU A 138 7.71 -0.59 7.31
CA GLU A 138 8.27 0.56 8.02
C GLU A 138 7.27 1.20 9.00
N THR A 139 6.00 1.38 8.60
CA THR A 139 4.96 1.86 9.50
C THR A 139 4.75 0.92 10.69
N ILE A 140 4.67 -0.39 10.44
CA ILE A 140 4.51 -1.41 11.49
C ILE A 140 5.70 -1.40 12.47
N LYS A 141 6.94 -1.23 11.96
CA LYS A 141 8.14 -1.11 12.79
C LYS A 141 8.08 0.11 13.69
N GLU A 142 7.65 1.26 13.17
CA GLU A 142 7.56 2.48 13.96
C GLU A 142 6.49 2.39 15.07
N TYR A 143 5.36 1.72 14.80
CA TYR A 143 4.37 1.40 15.85
C TYR A 143 4.96 0.48 16.93
N SER A 144 5.80 -0.49 16.54
CA SER A 144 6.40 -1.44 17.49
C SER A 144 7.50 -0.82 18.37
N LYS A 145 8.16 0.25 17.90
CA LYS A 145 9.25 0.92 18.62
C LYS A 145 8.77 1.99 19.60
N ARG A 146 7.60 2.58 19.34
CA ARG A 146 7.08 3.72 20.09
C ARG A 146 6.23 3.25 21.27
N SER A 147 6.50 3.81 22.45
CA SER A 147 5.79 3.44 23.69
C SER A 147 4.40 4.06 23.80
N ASP A 148 4.10 5.09 23.00
CA ASP A 148 2.82 5.78 22.96
C ASP A 148 1.86 5.22 21.90
N LEU A 149 2.28 4.19 21.17
CA LEU A 149 1.49 3.50 20.16
C LEU A 149 1.47 2.00 20.44
N ASN A 150 0.48 1.31 19.90
CA ASN A 150 0.42 -0.14 19.93
C ASN A 150 0.24 -0.68 18.52
N VAL A 151 1.14 -1.57 18.09
CA VAL A 151 1.10 -2.19 16.77
C VAL A 151 -0.22 -2.94 16.52
N THR A 152 -0.83 -3.51 17.56
CA THR A 152 -2.11 -4.22 17.43
C THR A 152 -3.32 -3.28 17.27
N ASP A 153 -3.14 -1.96 17.34
CA ASP A 153 -4.20 -1.00 17.00
C ASP A 153 -4.35 -0.80 15.50
N LEU A 154 -3.36 -1.19 14.69
CA LEU A 154 -3.45 -1.16 13.22
C LEU A 154 -4.58 -2.07 12.74
N LYS A 155 -5.41 -1.55 11.83
CA LYS A 155 -6.59 -2.20 11.25
C LYS A 155 -6.50 -2.24 9.72
N TYR A 156 -6.12 -1.14 9.10
CA TYR A 156 -6.23 -0.94 7.66
C TYR A 156 -5.01 -1.45 6.90
N ILE A 157 -3.80 -1.28 7.42
CA ILE A 157 -2.59 -1.92 6.88
C ILE A 157 -2.69 -3.46 6.94
N PRO A 158 -3.05 -4.09 8.07
CA PRO A 158 -3.31 -5.53 8.13
C PRO A 158 -4.38 -5.99 7.14
N LEU A 159 -5.44 -5.19 6.94
CA LEU A 159 -6.49 -5.45 5.95
C LEU A 159 -5.91 -5.48 4.53
N VAL A 160 -5.06 -4.51 4.16
CA VAL A 160 -4.37 -4.50 2.85
C VAL A 160 -3.46 -5.71 2.67
N ILE A 161 -2.72 -6.13 3.69
CA ILE A 161 -1.87 -7.33 3.63
C ILE A 161 -2.74 -8.58 3.37
N ALA A 162 -3.86 -8.72 4.08
CA ALA A 162 -4.83 -9.78 3.81
C ALA A 162 -5.41 -9.69 2.40
N GLY A 163 -5.72 -8.47 1.93
CA GLY A 163 -6.15 -8.18 0.56
C GLY A 163 -5.13 -8.63 -0.48
N TRP A 164 -3.83 -8.42 -0.24
CA TRP A 164 -2.78 -8.87 -1.15
C TRP A 164 -2.66 -10.40 -1.18
N CYS A 165 -2.71 -11.05 -0.01
CA CYS A 165 -2.80 -12.51 0.04
C CYS A 165 -4.03 -13.02 -0.73
N ARG A 166 -5.16 -12.31 -0.63
CA ARG A 166 -6.40 -12.64 -1.37
C ARG A 166 -6.24 -12.43 -2.87
N TYR A 167 -5.53 -11.39 -3.28
CA TYR A 167 -5.18 -11.11 -4.68
C TYR A 167 -4.37 -12.26 -5.29
N LEU A 168 -3.39 -12.81 -4.56
CA LEU A 168 -2.53 -13.91 -5.02
C LEU A 168 -3.28 -15.22 -5.32
N LEU A 169 -4.56 -15.36 -4.95
CA LEU A 169 -5.40 -16.49 -5.37
C LEU A 169 -5.82 -16.45 -6.84
N ALA A 170 -5.50 -15.37 -7.57
CA ALA A 170 -5.80 -15.21 -9.01
C ALA A 170 -7.28 -15.37 -9.36
N VAL A 171 -8.18 -15.01 -8.42
CA VAL A 171 -9.62 -14.96 -8.64
C VAL A 171 -10.18 -13.65 -8.12
N ASP A 172 -11.04 -13.00 -8.89
CA ASP A 172 -11.66 -11.72 -8.50
C ASP A 172 -12.74 -11.91 -7.42
N ASP A 173 -13.41 -10.83 -7.02
CA ASP A 173 -14.48 -10.85 -6.02
C ASP A 173 -15.76 -11.58 -6.50
N GLN A 174 -15.92 -11.77 -7.82
CA GLN A 174 -17.01 -12.56 -8.41
C GLN A 174 -16.64 -14.04 -8.57
N GLY A 175 -15.43 -14.42 -8.13
CA GLY A 175 -14.87 -15.77 -8.25
C GLY A 175 -14.51 -16.14 -9.68
N GLN A 176 -14.31 -15.17 -10.57
CA GLN A 176 -13.78 -15.39 -11.91
C GLN A 176 -12.25 -15.36 -11.89
N PRO A 177 -11.57 -16.07 -12.81
CA PRO A 177 -10.13 -15.97 -12.95
C PRO A 177 -9.68 -14.53 -13.22
N MET A 178 -8.63 -14.11 -12.52
CA MET A 178 -8.04 -12.78 -12.61
C MET A 178 -6.54 -12.92 -12.87
N ALA A 179 -6.02 -12.18 -13.85
CA ALA A 179 -4.59 -12.17 -14.12
C ALA A 179 -3.82 -11.48 -12.97
N LEU A 180 -2.71 -12.07 -12.57
CA LEU A 180 -1.78 -11.46 -11.63
C LEU A 180 -0.74 -10.64 -12.39
N SER A 181 -0.33 -9.53 -11.79
CA SER A 181 0.80 -8.74 -12.27
C SER A 181 2.09 -9.50 -12.02
N SER A 182 3.11 -9.22 -12.84
CA SER A 182 4.42 -9.79 -12.65
C SER A 182 4.95 -9.48 -11.26
N ASP A 183 5.51 -10.48 -10.60
CA ASP A 183 6.16 -10.34 -9.31
C ASP A 183 7.28 -11.39 -9.21
N PRO A 184 8.49 -11.03 -8.76
CA PRO A 184 9.62 -11.95 -8.71
C PRO A 184 9.41 -13.13 -7.75
N MET A 185 8.50 -13.00 -6.78
CA MET A 185 8.19 -14.05 -5.80
C MET A 185 6.90 -14.81 -6.12
N LEU A 186 6.26 -14.54 -7.26
CA LEU A 186 4.91 -15.02 -7.56
C LEU A 186 4.77 -16.54 -7.46
N GLU A 187 5.66 -17.29 -8.10
CA GLU A 187 5.62 -18.76 -8.13
C GLU A 187 5.71 -19.37 -6.72
N VAL A 188 6.61 -18.82 -5.89
CA VAL A 188 6.81 -19.26 -4.51
C VAL A 188 5.57 -18.95 -3.66
N LEU A 189 5.05 -17.72 -3.77
CA LEU A 189 3.89 -17.26 -2.99
C LEU A 189 2.63 -18.06 -3.33
N MET A 190 2.38 -18.32 -4.62
CA MET A 190 1.23 -19.11 -5.05
C MET A 190 1.31 -20.57 -4.58
N THR A 191 2.52 -21.12 -4.44
CA THR A 191 2.70 -22.48 -3.92
C THR A 191 2.16 -22.60 -2.50
N TYR A 192 2.40 -21.61 -1.64
CA TYR A 192 1.86 -21.59 -0.28
C TYR A 192 0.32 -21.53 -0.25
N LEU A 193 -0.29 -20.84 -1.22
CA LEU A 193 -1.74 -20.63 -1.26
C LEU A 193 -2.51 -21.70 -2.06
N SER A 194 -1.80 -22.64 -2.71
CA SER A 194 -2.37 -23.62 -3.65
C SER A 194 -3.50 -24.50 -3.09
N LYS A 195 -3.56 -24.67 -1.76
CA LYS A 195 -4.59 -25.47 -1.08
C LYS A 195 -5.85 -24.67 -0.72
N ILE A 196 -5.77 -23.34 -0.75
CA ILE A 196 -6.85 -22.45 -0.34
C ILE A 196 -7.91 -22.41 -1.45
N LYS A 197 -9.18 -22.53 -1.07
CA LYS A 197 -10.31 -22.48 -1.98
C LYS A 197 -11.27 -21.39 -1.58
N LEU A 198 -11.63 -20.55 -2.55
CA LEU A 198 -12.69 -19.55 -2.39
C LEU A 198 -14.00 -20.24 -1.97
N GLY A 199 -14.67 -19.70 -0.96
CA GLY A 199 -15.88 -20.26 -0.37
C GLY A 199 -15.64 -21.33 0.70
N ASN A 200 -14.39 -21.66 1.03
CA ASN A 200 -14.08 -22.64 2.08
C ASN A 200 -12.98 -22.14 3.01
N ILE A 201 -13.38 -21.45 4.09
CA ILE A 201 -12.47 -20.85 5.07
C ILE A 201 -11.59 -21.88 5.79
N GLU A 202 -12.05 -23.13 5.93
CA GLU A 202 -11.30 -24.22 6.57
C GLU A 202 -10.05 -24.61 5.79
N THR A 203 -9.98 -24.24 4.50
CA THR A 203 -8.78 -24.48 3.68
C THR A 203 -7.61 -23.55 3.99
N LEU A 204 -7.82 -22.51 4.81
CA LEU A 204 -6.74 -21.61 5.21
C LEU A 204 -5.62 -22.36 5.95
N GLY A 205 -5.93 -23.09 7.02
CA GLY A 205 -4.92 -23.76 7.85
C GLY A 205 -3.70 -22.87 8.15
N ASP A 206 -2.50 -23.42 8.04
CA ASP A 206 -1.24 -22.67 8.17
C ASP A 206 -0.71 -22.09 6.84
N ASN A 207 -1.51 -22.07 5.76
CA ASN A 207 -1.02 -21.72 4.42
C ASN A 207 -0.53 -20.26 4.30
N LEU A 208 -1.00 -19.35 5.17
CA LEU A 208 -0.49 -17.97 5.22
C LEU A 208 0.79 -17.81 6.04
N LYS A 209 1.08 -18.76 6.93
CA LYS A 209 2.20 -18.64 7.88
C LYS A 209 3.55 -18.39 7.21
N PRO A 210 3.94 -19.11 6.13
CA PRO A 210 5.21 -18.85 5.43
C PRO A 210 5.28 -17.47 4.78
N ILE A 211 4.15 -16.83 4.49
CA ILE A 211 4.10 -15.47 3.95
C ILE A 211 4.21 -14.48 5.10
N LEU A 212 3.31 -14.56 6.09
CA LEU A 212 3.19 -13.57 7.16
C LEU A 212 4.37 -13.57 8.14
N SER A 213 5.10 -14.69 8.27
CA SER A 213 6.34 -14.74 9.05
C SER A 213 7.60 -14.38 8.25
N ASN A 214 7.49 -13.99 6.98
CA ASN A 214 8.64 -13.74 6.12
C ASN A 214 9.19 -12.32 6.32
N GLU A 215 10.30 -12.23 7.04
CA GLU A 215 10.98 -10.96 7.30
C GLU A 215 11.53 -10.28 6.04
N THR A 216 11.80 -11.01 4.95
CA THR A 216 12.20 -10.40 3.69
C THR A 216 11.03 -9.67 3.03
N LEU A 217 9.81 -10.19 3.15
CA LEU A 217 8.60 -9.58 2.57
C LEU A 217 8.17 -8.32 3.34
N PHE A 218 8.21 -8.38 4.68
CA PHE A 218 7.64 -7.33 5.53
C PHE A 218 8.66 -6.53 6.33
N GLY A 219 9.93 -6.95 6.33
CA GLY A 219 10.98 -6.40 7.19
C GLY A 219 10.89 -6.84 8.65
N LEU A 220 9.93 -7.69 8.99
CA LEU A 220 9.67 -8.25 10.33
C LEU A 220 8.73 -9.47 10.23
N ASN A 221 8.66 -10.27 11.29
CA ASN A 221 7.69 -11.36 11.41
C ASN A 221 6.35 -10.81 11.94
N LEU A 222 5.27 -10.92 11.15
CA LEU A 222 3.97 -10.33 11.51
C LEU A 222 3.29 -11.04 12.69
N TYR A 223 3.62 -12.30 12.98
CA TYR A 223 3.11 -12.96 14.19
C TYR A 223 3.80 -12.46 15.46
N GLU A 224 5.11 -12.19 15.39
CA GLU A 224 5.88 -11.70 16.54
C GLU A 224 5.45 -10.31 16.98
N VAL A 225 4.99 -9.47 16.05
CA VAL A 225 4.40 -8.16 16.37
C VAL A 225 2.87 -8.21 16.59
N GLY A 226 2.28 -9.40 16.68
CA GLY A 226 0.86 -9.56 17.04
C GLY A 226 -0.15 -9.20 15.95
N LEU A 227 0.26 -9.15 14.67
CA LEU A 227 -0.62 -8.88 13.54
C LEU A 227 -1.05 -10.12 12.76
N GLY A 228 -0.30 -11.22 12.85
CA GLY A 228 -0.52 -12.42 12.04
C GLY A 228 -1.95 -12.97 12.13
N GLU A 229 -2.46 -13.21 13.34
CA GLU A 229 -3.83 -13.74 13.54
C GLU A 229 -4.91 -12.78 13.02
N LYS A 230 -4.73 -11.47 13.22
CA LYS A 230 -5.66 -10.45 12.69
C LYS A 230 -5.72 -10.49 11.17
N ILE A 231 -4.57 -10.63 10.51
CA ILE A 231 -4.49 -10.73 9.05
C ILE A 231 -5.15 -12.00 8.55
N GLU A 232 -4.96 -13.13 9.24
CA GLU A 232 -5.65 -14.39 8.92
C GLU A 232 -7.17 -14.25 9.05
N ASP A 233 -7.66 -13.57 10.08
CA ASP A 233 -9.10 -13.36 10.28
C ASP A 233 -9.71 -12.48 9.19
N TYR A 234 -9.04 -11.40 8.78
CA TYR A 234 -9.44 -10.64 7.60
C TYR A 234 -9.40 -11.51 6.34
N PHE A 235 -8.37 -12.33 6.17
CA PHE A 235 -8.26 -13.19 5.00
C PHE A 235 -9.40 -14.23 4.94
N LYS A 236 -9.79 -14.84 6.07
CA LYS A 236 -10.96 -15.75 6.15
C LYS A 236 -12.22 -15.07 5.63
N GLU A 237 -12.45 -13.82 6.02
CA GLU A 237 -13.59 -13.04 5.53
C GLU A 237 -13.48 -12.77 4.01
N LEU A 238 -12.29 -12.42 3.53
CA LEU A 238 -12.03 -12.15 2.10
C LEU A 238 -12.15 -13.38 1.19
N ILE A 239 -11.99 -14.59 1.72
CA ILE A 239 -12.15 -15.85 0.97
C ILE A 239 -13.52 -16.51 1.19
N ALA A 240 -14.44 -15.90 1.93
CA ALA A 240 -15.72 -16.52 2.29
C ALA A 240 -16.63 -16.85 1.09
N GLY A 241 -16.36 -16.28 -0.09
CA GLY A 241 -17.09 -16.58 -1.32
C GLY A 241 -17.14 -15.41 -2.28
N LYS A 242 -18.19 -15.37 -3.11
CA LYS A 242 -18.46 -14.22 -3.99
C LYS A 242 -18.88 -13.00 -3.18
N ASN A 243 -18.44 -11.82 -3.61
CA ASN A 243 -18.66 -10.52 -2.96
C ASN A 243 -18.00 -10.38 -1.57
N ALA A 244 -17.15 -11.33 -1.19
CA ALA A 244 -16.51 -11.37 0.11
C ALA A 244 -15.53 -10.20 0.30
N VAL A 245 -14.81 -9.79 -0.76
CA VAL A 245 -13.93 -8.61 -0.73
C VAL A 245 -14.75 -7.37 -0.45
N ARG A 246 -15.81 -7.13 -1.23
CA ARG A 246 -16.70 -5.98 -1.02
C ARG A 246 -17.33 -5.95 0.37
N ASN A 247 -17.82 -7.09 0.85
CA ASN A 247 -18.47 -7.17 2.16
C ASN A 247 -17.49 -6.90 3.31
N THR A 248 -16.27 -7.42 3.20
CA THR A 248 -15.22 -7.18 4.20
C THR A 248 -14.84 -5.70 4.25
N LEU A 249 -14.63 -5.06 3.10
CA LEU A 249 -14.35 -3.63 3.03
C LEU A 249 -15.46 -2.81 3.71
N ARG A 250 -16.73 -3.08 3.40
CA ARG A 250 -17.89 -2.39 4.03
C ARG A 250 -17.99 -2.61 5.53
N LYS A 251 -17.56 -3.77 6.03
CA LYS A 251 -17.59 -4.09 7.46
C LYS A 251 -16.58 -3.27 8.24
N TYR A 252 -15.39 -3.04 7.67
CA TYR A 252 -14.26 -2.45 8.38
C TYR A 252 -14.04 -0.96 8.11
N LEU A 253 -14.68 -0.40 7.07
CA LEU A 253 -14.53 0.99 6.65
C LEU A 253 -15.74 1.83 7.03
#